data_AF-A0A356X1S8-F1
#
_entry.id   AF-A0A356X1S8-F1
#
_cell.length_a   1.000
_cell.length_b   1.000
_cell.length_c   1.000
_cell.angle_alpha   90.00
_cell.angle_beta   90.00
_cell.angle_gamma   90.00
#
_symmetry.space_group_name_H-M   'P 1'
#
loop_
_entity.id
_entity.type
_entity.pdbx_description
1 polymer ?
#
loop_
_entity_poly.entity_id
_entity_poly.type
_entity_poly.pdbx_seq_one_letter_code
_entity_poly.pdbx_strand_id
1 'polypeptide(L)'
;MTIKAHFTQTNSMQSKLLLLFVLGFTFIFSACQNDKLIKRGDSVEVAYQKAMSFYEEENYSEAANAFDTVTRVGRGTEYGQDAQYYLAESYFKNNQF
;
A
#
# COMPACT_ATOMS: atom_id res chain seq x y z
N MET A 1 8.29 59.57 -8.38
CA MET A 1 8.78 58.52 -7.45
C MET A 1 7.64 57.54 -7.18
N THR A 2 7.34 56.64 -8.12
CA THR A 2 6.13 55.79 -8.03
C THR A 2 6.28 54.39 -8.64
N ILE A 3 7.39 54.10 -9.32
CA ILE A 3 7.54 52.86 -10.11
C ILE A 3 7.88 51.63 -9.23
N LYS A 4 8.40 51.83 -8.00
CA LYS A 4 8.81 50.71 -7.12
C LYS A 4 7.66 49.96 -6.45
N ALA A 5 6.44 50.51 -6.40
CA ALA A 5 5.31 49.87 -5.73
C ALA A 5 4.68 48.73 -6.55
N HIS A 6 4.71 48.81 -7.88
CA HIS A 6 4.06 47.82 -8.75
C HIS A 6 4.88 46.54 -8.96
N PHE A 7 6.21 46.60 -8.82
CA PHE A 7 7.07 45.42 -9.00
C PHE A 7 7.08 44.47 -7.79
N THR A 8 6.82 44.98 -6.58
CA THR A 8 6.78 44.16 -5.37
C THR A 8 5.47 43.35 -5.27
N GLN A 9 4.38 43.85 -5.87
CA GLN A 9 3.06 43.21 -5.79
C GLN A 9 2.95 41.95 -6.65
N THR A 10 3.65 41.89 -7.79
CA THR A 10 3.67 40.71 -8.68
C THR A 10 4.44 39.53 -8.06
N ASN A 11 5.53 39.78 -7.35
CA ASN A 11 6.35 38.74 -6.69
C ASN A 11 5.59 38.00 -5.58
N SER A 12 4.71 38.69 -4.84
CA SER A 12 3.86 38.10 -3.78
C SER A 12 2.77 37.17 -4.34
N MET A 13 2.21 37.47 -5.52
CA MET A 13 1.22 36.60 -6.16
C MET A 13 1.86 35.40 -6.87
N GLN A 14 3.02 35.59 -7.48
CA GLN A 14 3.79 34.51 -8.11
C GLN A 14 4.29 33.49 -7.08
N SER A 15 4.75 33.92 -5.89
CA SER A 15 5.19 33.01 -4.82
C SER A 15 4.05 32.20 -4.20
N LYS A 16 2.85 32.79 -4.05
CA LYS A 16 1.63 32.09 -3.60
C LYS A 16 1.14 31.07 -4.63
N LEU A 17 1.25 31.39 -5.92
CA LEU A 17 0.90 30.49 -7.02
C LEU A 17 1.88 29.32 -7.12
N LEU A 18 3.18 29.59 -6.92
CA LEU A 18 4.23 28.56 -6.81
C LEU A 18 4.00 27.65 -5.59
N LEU A 19 3.64 28.21 -4.44
CA LEU A 19 3.29 27.44 -3.23
C LEU A 19 2.07 26.52 -3.45
N LEU A 20 1.02 26.99 -4.13
CA LEU A 20 -0.14 26.18 -4.49
C LEU A 20 0.22 25.05 -5.46
N PHE A 21 1.12 25.30 -6.41
CA PHE A 21 1.58 24.28 -7.35
C PHE A 21 2.44 23.21 -6.68
N VAL A 22 3.31 23.60 -5.74
CA VAL A 22 4.11 22.67 -4.91
C VAL A 22 3.22 21.85 -3.98
N LEU A 23 2.17 22.44 -3.39
CA LEU A 23 1.21 21.72 -2.54
C LEU A 23 0.36 20.71 -3.34
N GLY A 24 0.09 20.98 -4.62
CA GLY A 24 -0.64 20.08 -5.50
C GLY A 24 0.22 18.91 -6.00
N PHE A 25 1.52 19.12 -6.19
CA PHE A 25 2.42 18.10 -6.74
C PHE A 25 2.75 16.97 -5.74
N THR A 26 2.71 17.26 -4.43
CA THR A 26 2.96 16.25 -3.38
C THR A 26 1.84 15.20 -3.27
N PHE A 27 0.65 15.46 -3.79
CA PHE A 27 -0.48 14.51 -3.72
C PHE A 27 -0.37 13.35 -4.72
N ILE A 28 0.48 13.46 -5.75
CA ILE A 28 0.51 12.50 -6.87
C ILE A 28 1.34 11.25 -6.54
N PHE A 29 2.21 11.29 -5.52
CA PHE A 29 3.08 10.17 -5.16
C PHE A 29 2.42 9.07 -4.33
N SER A 30 1.13 9.17 -3.98
CA SER A 30 0.46 8.18 -3.12
C SER A 30 -0.21 7.02 -3.89
N ALA A 31 -0.04 6.91 -5.22
CA ALA A 31 -0.63 5.83 -6.00
C ALA A 31 0.28 4.59 -6.03
N CYS A 32 0.25 3.80 -4.96
CA CYS A 32 0.87 2.48 -4.96
C CYS A 32 -0.10 1.46 -5.59
N GLN A 33 0.22 0.92 -6.77
CA GLN A 33 -0.56 -0.11 -7.45
C GLN A 33 -0.17 -1.49 -6.91
N ASN A 34 -1.09 -2.19 -6.26
CA ASN A 34 -0.83 -3.49 -5.63
C ASN A 34 -1.14 -4.66 -6.59
N ASP A 35 -0.15 -5.07 -7.40
CA ASP A 35 -0.28 -6.25 -8.29
C ASP A 35 -0.28 -7.60 -7.55
N LYS A 36 -0.01 -7.57 -6.25
CA LYS A 36 0.18 -8.71 -5.35
C LYS A 36 -1.14 -9.30 -4.83
N LEU A 37 -2.27 -8.71 -5.21
CA LEU A 37 -3.58 -9.15 -4.77
C LEU A 37 -3.97 -10.51 -5.38
N ILE A 38 -4.61 -11.35 -4.56
CA ILE A 38 -5.22 -12.61 -4.99
C ILE A 38 -6.42 -12.29 -5.88
N LYS A 39 -6.41 -12.79 -7.11
CA LYS A 39 -7.45 -12.56 -8.13
C LYS A 39 -8.32 -13.81 -8.24
N ARG A 40 -9.57 -13.60 -8.68
CA ARG A 40 -10.48 -14.72 -8.97
C ARG A 40 -9.89 -15.57 -10.10
N GLY A 41 -9.75 -16.87 -9.88
CA GLY A 41 -9.17 -17.82 -10.82
C GLY A 41 -7.70 -18.18 -10.54
N ASP A 42 -7.05 -17.54 -9.58
CA ASP A 42 -5.74 -17.97 -9.11
C ASP A 42 -5.81 -19.38 -8.50
N SER A 43 -4.79 -20.21 -8.73
CA SER A 43 -4.64 -21.47 -8.01
C SER A 43 -4.33 -21.20 -6.53
N VAL A 44 -4.57 -22.19 -5.67
CA VAL A 44 -4.25 -22.10 -4.23
C VAL A 44 -2.76 -21.82 -4.02
N GLU A 45 -1.90 -22.45 -4.82
CA GLU A 45 -0.46 -22.20 -4.80
C GLU A 45 -0.12 -20.75 -5.16
N VAL A 46 -0.68 -20.20 -6.24
CA VAL A 46 -0.44 -18.79 -6.64
C VAL A 46 -0.96 -17.83 -5.56
N ALA A 47 -2.11 -18.13 -4.97
CA ALA A 47 -2.65 -17.35 -3.86
C ALA A 47 -1.72 -17.38 -2.63
N TYR A 48 -1.15 -18.54 -2.32
CA TYR A 48 -0.17 -18.72 -1.25
C TYR A 48 1.12 -17.92 -1.51
N GLN A 49 1.68 -18.00 -2.72
CA GLN A 49 2.89 -17.25 -3.08
C GLN A 49 2.66 -15.72 -2.99
N LYS A 50 1.48 -15.26 -3.39
CA LYS A 50 1.09 -13.85 -3.22
C LYS A 50 1.00 -13.45 -1.74
N ALA A 51 0.41 -14.30 -0.91
CA ALA A 51 0.37 -14.07 0.53
C ALA A 51 1.77 -14.03 1.15
N MET A 52 2.65 -14.94 0.72
CA MET A 52 4.05 -14.97 1.14
C MET A 52 4.80 -13.69 0.75
N SER A 53 4.54 -13.14 -0.44
CA SER A 53 5.18 -11.88 -0.85
C SER A 53 4.87 -10.71 0.11
N PHE A 54 3.64 -10.63 0.63
CA PHE A 54 3.30 -9.63 1.64
C PHE A 54 3.99 -9.88 2.97
N TYR A 55 4.13 -11.17 3.35
CA TYR A 55 4.80 -11.57 4.57
C TYR A 55 6.30 -11.23 4.54
N GLU A 56 6.98 -11.56 3.44
CA GLU A 56 8.40 -11.27 3.21
C GLU A 56 8.69 -9.76 3.17
N GLU A 57 7.73 -8.98 2.71
CA GLU A 57 7.78 -7.51 2.75
C GLU A 57 7.43 -6.91 4.11
N GLU A 58 7.24 -7.75 5.14
CA GLU A 58 6.84 -7.38 6.50
C GLU A 58 5.50 -6.62 6.54
N ASN A 59 4.71 -6.68 5.46
CA ASN A 59 3.37 -6.14 5.42
C ASN A 59 2.39 -7.15 6.04
N TYR A 60 2.53 -7.34 7.35
CA TYR A 60 1.83 -8.40 8.08
C TYR A 60 0.31 -8.22 8.09
N SER A 61 -0.19 -6.98 7.93
CA SER A 61 -1.63 -6.71 7.79
C SER A 61 -2.18 -7.29 6.49
N GLU A 62 -1.54 -7.01 5.35
CA GLU A 62 -1.96 -7.56 4.06
C GLU A 62 -1.66 -9.06 3.96
N ALA A 63 -0.56 -9.52 4.56
CA ALA A 63 -0.23 -10.94 4.66
C ALA A 63 -1.32 -11.71 5.40
N ALA A 64 -1.80 -11.22 6.54
CA ALA A 64 -2.89 -11.85 7.28
C ALA A 64 -4.17 -11.96 6.43
N ASN A 65 -4.58 -10.89 5.75
CA ASN A 65 -5.75 -10.90 4.87
C ASN A 65 -5.60 -11.90 3.71
N ALA A 66 -4.40 -11.97 3.13
CA ALA A 66 -4.09 -12.88 2.04
C ALA A 66 -4.06 -14.34 2.50
N PHE A 67 -3.37 -14.64 3.62
CA PHE A 67 -3.34 -15.99 4.18
C PHE A 67 -4.71 -16.46 4.65
N ASP A 68 -5.53 -15.61 5.28
CA ASP A 68 -6.91 -15.92 5.62
C ASP A 68 -7.70 -16.36 4.37
N THR A 69 -7.50 -15.67 3.25
CA THR A 69 -8.07 -16.11 1.96
C THR A 69 -7.56 -17.48 1.54
N VAL A 70 -6.25 -17.74 1.62
CA VAL A 70 -5.64 -19.04 1.30
C VAL A 70 -6.17 -20.15 2.20
N THR A 71 -6.36 -19.94 3.50
CA THR A 71 -6.91 -20.95 4.42
C THR A 71 -8.34 -21.36 4.06
N ARG A 72 -9.13 -20.44 3.49
CA ARG A 72 -10.50 -20.72 3.04
C ARG A 72 -10.52 -21.51 1.74
N VAL A 73 -9.69 -21.14 0.75
CA VAL A 73 -9.71 -21.77 -0.58
C VAL A 73 -8.86 -23.03 -0.65
N GLY A 74 -7.80 -23.12 0.14
CA GLY A 74 -6.85 -24.22 0.21
C GLY A 74 -7.12 -25.22 1.34
N ARG A 75 -8.34 -25.27 1.88
CA ARG A 75 -8.64 -26.16 3.01
C ARG A 75 -8.31 -27.62 2.66
N GLY A 76 -7.50 -28.26 3.51
CA GLY A 76 -7.09 -29.65 3.33
C GLY A 76 -5.93 -29.87 2.38
N THR A 77 -5.32 -28.81 1.83
CA THR A 77 -4.05 -28.88 1.10
C THR A 77 -2.87 -28.53 2.02
N GLU A 78 -1.65 -28.81 1.58
CA GLU A 78 -0.42 -28.38 2.25
C GLU A 78 -0.38 -26.84 2.39
N TYR A 79 -0.69 -26.11 1.30
CA TYR A 79 -0.75 -24.65 1.31
C TYR A 79 -1.76 -24.09 2.32
N GLY A 80 -2.88 -24.78 2.54
CA GLY A 80 -3.85 -24.37 3.55
C GLY A 80 -3.35 -24.55 4.98
N GLN A 81 -2.59 -25.60 5.25
CA GLN A 81 -1.97 -25.85 6.55
C GLN A 81 -0.86 -24.83 6.82
N ASP A 82 0.02 -24.60 5.85
CA ASP A 82 1.08 -23.60 5.96
C ASP A 82 0.49 -22.19 6.09
N ALA A 83 -0.54 -21.87 5.32
CA ALA A 83 -1.23 -20.58 5.44
C ALA A 83 -1.84 -20.36 6.83
N GLN A 84 -2.29 -21.41 7.54
CA GLN A 84 -2.77 -21.25 8.91
C GLN A 84 -1.64 -20.86 9.87
N TYR A 85 -0.47 -21.47 9.72
CA TYR A 85 0.72 -21.10 10.48
C TYR A 85 1.10 -19.64 10.23
N TYR A 86 1.25 -19.26 8.96
CA TYR A 86 1.65 -17.90 8.60
C TYR A 86 0.59 -16.85 8.90
N LEU A 87 -0.70 -17.20 8.85
CA LEU A 87 -1.78 -16.31 9.30
C LEU A 87 -1.61 -15.95 10.79
N ALA A 88 -1.39 -16.95 11.64
CA ALA A 88 -1.17 -16.72 13.06
C ALA A 88 0.10 -15.91 13.31
N GLU A 89 1.18 -16.21 12.58
CA GLU A 89 2.44 -15.48 12.69
C GLU A 89 2.34 -14.02 12.19
N SER A 90 1.60 -13.79 11.10
CA SER A 90 1.30 -12.44 10.60
C SER A 90 0.57 -11.63 11.65
N TYR A 91 -0.49 -12.17 12.28
CA TYR A 91 -1.17 -11.48 13.36
C TYR A 91 -0.24 -11.17 14.55
N PHE A 92 0.72 -12.06 14.82
CA PHE A 92 1.68 -11.89 15.93
C PHE A 92 2.60 -10.72 15.66
N LYS A 93 3.20 -10.72 14.47
CA LYS A 93 4.11 -9.67 14.02
C LYS A 93 3.40 -8.33 13.79
N ASN A 94 2.11 -8.36 13.46
CA ASN A 94 1.27 -7.17 13.30
C ASN A 94 0.76 -6.58 14.63
N ASN A 95 1.08 -7.19 15.79
CA ASN A 95 0.56 -6.80 17.11
C ASN A 95 -0.98 -6.75 17.18
N GLN A 96 -1.68 -7.64 16.47
CA GLN A 96 -3.15 -7.70 16.43
C GLN A 96 -3.75 -8.72 17.41
N PHE A 97 -3.00 -9.08 18.47
CA PHE A 97 -3.42 -10.04 19.49
C PHE A 97 -3.62 -9.42 20.87
#